data_AF-A0A5C8VTR7-F1
#
_entry.id   AF-A0A5C8VTR7-F1
#
_cell.length_a   1.000
_cell.length_b   1.000
_cell.length_c   1.000
_cell.angle_alpha   90.00
_cell.angle_beta   90.00
_cell.angle_gamma   90.00
#
_symmetry.space_group_name_H-M   'P 1'
#
loop_
_entity.id
_entity.type
_entity.pdbx_description
1 polymer ?
#
loop_
_entity_poly.entity_id
_entity_poly.type
_entity_poly.pdbx_seq_one_letter_code
_entity_poly.pdbx_strand_id
1 'polypeptide(L)'
;MSNDPQRWARRAARIVTYADSEERLRTDLGNRPPSQIPSVEEILVGYPWVHGNLDRDIEAWSTAVGERLAPALPQDVLEALAAFRQDPEISTGLALESLALRHADAGCRPPHSSFDTLDALREIADRTTLYLAEMGDPGAVARAVALCIETLHAYATVAGSDPCPVREIGVTLTAYASRIPREPGAIAETENDVDPSWTSERRVQRVSARTLLETLASTVAAPELMTPDRPAAPVKPGLDMSWLADLPTAEEAPSIQVLPMPKGGKAPKGQVGTIAGRRLACVPMPDLTKVGARLVEQMPWAEAAISRIVGMALGRPYAGLPNVVLVGPPGCGKSELARTLVSELGLASIVYPCGGVHDGTIAGTPAAWSTARPSVFLTLLVGAESGNAAVILDELDKAPPPGGHNGSVRDAILAVAEPTSRRAYWDVGIEQTVDLSGVTLLATANAIEPLRGALGDRFVTVPIPYPRRQDMPVIVRGILDGMRGEVSDPRWIGNLDASETASLAGWRGGSIRPLRRAVEHLVGLRSDRRFAH
;
A
#
# COMPACT_ATOMS: atom_id res chain seq x y z
N MET A 1 -12.53 -23.18 6.19
CA MET A 1 -11.54 -23.04 7.27
C MET A 1 -12.21 -23.40 8.59
N SER A 2 -11.68 -24.40 9.28
CA SER A 2 -12.22 -25.00 10.51
C SER A 2 -12.67 -23.96 11.54
N ASN A 3 -13.88 -24.17 12.07
CA ASN A 3 -14.50 -23.39 13.13
C ASN A 3 -13.85 -23.80 14.47
N ASP A 4 -12.55 -23.54 14.58
CA ASP A 4 -11.72 -23.96 15.70
C ASP A 4 -11.89 -22.94 16.86
N PRO A 5 -12.57 -23.31 17.96
CA PRO A 5 -12.72 -22.46 19.15
C PRO A 5 -11.36 -22.04 19.72
N GLN A 6 -10.33 -22.86 19.53
CA GLN A 6 -8.96 -22.54 19.94
C GLN A 6 -8.40 -21.36 19.14
N ARG A 7 -8.86 -21.11 17.91
CA ARG A 7 -8.43 -19.95 17.11
C ARG A 7 -9.01 -18.64 17.65
N TRP A 8 -10.26 -18.64 18.12
CA TRP A 8 -10.89 -17.48 18.74
C TRP A 8 -10.28 -17.19 20.11
N ALA A 9 -10.03 -18.24 20.90
CA ALA A 9 -9.30 -18.13 22.17
C ALA A 9 -7.88 -17.58 21.96
N ARG A 10 -7.13 -18.07 20.96
CA ARG A 10 -5.80 -17.54 20.58
C ARG A 10 -5.85 -16.08 20.12
N ARG A 11 -6.91 -15.67 19.41
CA ARG A 11 -7.08 -14.28 18.95
C ARG A 11 -7.44 -13.34 20.09
N ALA A 12 -8.35 -13.74 20.98
CA ALA A 12 -8.71 -12.98 22.17
C ALA A 12 -7.51 -12.84 23.12
N ALA A 13 -6.76 -13.94 23.34
CA ALA A 13 -5.52 -13.92 24.10
C ALA A 13 -4.51 -12.94 23.49
N ARG A 14 -4.30 -12.94 22.17
CA ARG A 14 -3.39 -11.98 21.49
C ARG A 14 -3.81 -10.53 21.63
N ILE A 15 -5.12 -10.23 21.62
CA ILE A 15 -5.63 -8.86 21.79
C ILE A 15 -5.38 -8.36 23.22
N VAL A 16 -5.63 -9.22 24.22
CA VAL A 16 -5.35 -8.91 25.63
C VAL A 16 -3.84 -8.75 25.85
N THR A 17 -3.02 -9.68 25.36
CA THR A 17 -1.55 -9.58 25.44
C THR A 17 -1.00 -8.31 24.77
N TYR A 18 -1.62 -7.86 23.67
CA TYR A 18 -1.25 -6.62 22.99
C TYR A 18 -1.63 -5.38 23.80
N ALA A 19 -2.84 -5.34 24.36
CA ALA A 19 -3.28 -4.25 25.22
C ALA A 19 -2.44 -4.15 26.51
N ASP A 20 -2.15 -5.28 27.15
CA ASP A 20 -1.30 -5.38 28.34
C ASP A 20 0.17 -4.99 28.02
N SER A 21 0.63 -5.28 26.81
CA SER A 21 1.94 -4.83 26.31
C SER A 21 1.98 -3.31 26.10
N GLU A 22 0.97 -2.76 25.43
CA GLU A 22 0.88 -1.32 25.16
C GLU A 22 0.71 -0.51 26.45
N GLU A 23 -0.05 -1.03 27.41
CA GLU A 23 -0.18 -0.46 28.75
C GLU A 23 1.13 -0.57 29.54
N ARG A 24 1.84 -1.69 29.48
CA ARG A 24 3.18 -1.83 30.07
C ARG A 24 4.18 -0.84 29.46
N LEU A 25 4.25 -0.73 28.13
CA LEU A 25 5.16 0.23 27.48
C LEU A 25 4.82 1.67 27.87
N ARG A 26 3.54 2.05 27.90
CA ARG A 26 3.12 3.38 28.38
C ARG A 26 3.42 3.62 29.85
N THR A 27 3.28 2.60 30.68
CA THR A 27 3.57 2.65 32.11
C THR A 27 5.08 2.77 32.35
N ASP A 28 5.89 2.01 31.61
CA ASP A 28 7.34 2.08 31.65
C ASP A 28 7.86 3.44 31.14
N LEU A 29 7.27 3.98 30.09
CA LEU A 29 7.55 5.34 29.60
C LEU A 29 7.13 6.43 30.61
N GLY A 30 6.02 6.23 31.32
CA GLY A 30 5.48 7.20 32.27
C GLY A 30 6.11 7.18 33.66
N ASN A 31 6.66 6.04 34.09
CA ASN A 31 7.25 5.86 35.43
C ASN A 31 8.75 6.10 35.49
N ARG A 32 9.41 6.31 34.34
CA ARG A 32 10.86 6.54 34.29
C ARG A 32 11.18 8.02 34.51
N PRO A 33 12.24 8.34 35.28
CA PRO A 33 12.60 9.72 35.55
C PRO A 33 13.06 10.43 34.26
N PRO A 34 12.64 11.68 34.01
CA PRO A 34 13.02 12.45 32.80
C PRO A 34 14.53 12.68 32.61
N SER A 35 15.31 12.44 33.66
CA SER A 35 16.77 12.54 33.70
C SER A 35 17.49 11.21 33.42
N GLN A 36 16.76 10.12 33.16
CA GLN A 36 17.35 8.83 32.79
C GLN A 36 17.92 8.91 31.37
N ILE A 37 19.16 8.45 31.19
CA ILE A 37 19.80 8.29 29.87
C ILE A 37 19.18 7.06 29.21
N PRO A 38 18.46 7.19 28.07
CA PRO A 38 17.85 6.05 27.40
C PRO A 38 18.88 5.23 26.63
N SER A 39 18.67 3.92 26.46
CA SER A 39 19.49 3.08 25.57
C SER A 39 19.22 3.36 24.08
N VAL A 40 20.08 2.89 23.17
CA VAL A 40 19.82 2.95 21.72
C VAL A 40 18.47 2.31 21.38
N GLU A 41 18.22 1.11 21.89
CA GLU A 41 16.97 0.38 21.69
C GLU A 41 15.73 1.15 22.19
N GLU A 42 15.85 1.82 23.33
CA GLU A 42 14.77 2.65 23.89
C GLU A 42 14.45 3.84 22.98
N ILE A 43 15.47 4.46 22.40
CA ILE A 43 15.26 5.54 21.41
C ILE A 43 14.60 5.02 20.15
N LEU A 44 14.99 3.83 19.68
CA LEU A 44 14.39 3.25 18.48
C LEU A 44 12.90 2.90 18.68
N VAL A 45 12.47 2.59 19.91
CA VAL A 45 11.04 2.43 20.25
C VAL A 45 10.33 3.75 20.62
N GLY A 46 10.98 4.90 20.41
CA GLY A 46 10.38 6.23 20.57
C GLY A 46 10.49 6.84 21.96
N TYR A 47 11.44 6.38 22.80
CA TYR A 47 11.74 7.02 24.08
C TYR A 47 12.35 8.42 23.86
N PRO A 48 11.88 9.46 24.57
CA PRO A 48 12.38 10.82 24.38
C PRO A 48 13.81 11.01 24.90
N TRP A 49 14.55 11.93 24.31
CA TRP A 49 15.85 12.41 24.83
C TRP A 49 15.72 12.87 26.30
N VAL A 50 16.83 12.89 27.04
CA VAL A 50 16.90 13.47 28.39
C VAL A 50 16.30 14.88 28.37
N HIS A 51 15.26 15.10 29.19
CA HIS A 51 14.46 16.33 29.22
C HIS A 51 13.86 16.78 27.87
N GLY A 52 13.74 15.88 26.89
CA GLY A 52 13.30 16.17 25.53
C GLY A 52 14.27 17.05 24.74
N ASN A 53 15.53 17.15 25.16
CA ASN A 53 16.53 18.02 24.56
C ASN A 53 17.76 17.21 24.14
N LEU A 54 18.11 17.31 22.86
CA LEU A 54 19.21 16.56 22.24
C LEU A 54 20.56 16.89 22.88
N ASP A 55 20.86 18.18 23.09
CA ASP A 55 22.14 18.63 23.66
C ASP A 55 22.32 18.17 25.10
N ARG A 56 21.23 18.18 25.88
CA ARG A 56 21.23 17.65 27.26
C ARG A 56 21.44 16.15 27.31
N ASP A 57 20.89 15.42 26.33
CA ASP A 57 21.10 13.99 26.21
C ASP A 57 22.55 13.67 25.82
N ILE A 58 23.11 14.38 24.84
CA ILE A 58 24.53 14.29 24.46
C ILE A 58 25.42 14.58 25.68
N GLU A 59 25.18 15.67 26.41
CA GLU A 59 25.94 16.03 27.61
C GLU A 59 25.89 14.93 28.67
N ALA A 60 24.70 14.44 29.01
CA ALA A 60 24.48 13.43 30.05
C ALA A 60 25.05 12.05 29.65
N TRP A 61 24.77 11.61 28.42
CA TRP A 61 25.25 10.35 27.88
C TRP A 61 26.77 10.32 27.75
N SER A 62 27.38 11.33 27.11
CA SER A 62 28.84 11.37 26.94
C SER A 62 29.58 11.45 28.28
N THR A 63 29.01 12.13 29.28
CA THR A 63 29.55 12.11 30.65
C THR A 63 29.48 10.72 31.28
N ALA A 64 28.33 10.05 31.19
CA ALA A 64 28.15 8.73 31.76
C ALA A 64 29.05 7.67 31.09
N VAL A 65 29.19 7.72 29.76
CA VAL A 65 30.09 6.85 29.00
C VAL A 65 31.55 7.13 29.38
N GLY A 66 31.95 8.40 29.40
CA GLY A 66 33.30 8.82 29.76
C GLY A 66 33.70 8.42 31.18
N GLU A 67 32.79 8.45 32.16
CA GLU A 67 33.08 8.04 33.54
C GLU A 67 33.09 6.52 33.72
N ARG A 68 32.13 5.81 33.09
CA ARG A 68 31.94 4.37 33.31
C ARG A 68 32.84 3.50 32.44
N LEU A 69 33.12 3.93 31.22
CA LEU A 69 33.81 3.13 30.20
C LEU A 69 35.21 3.66 29.86
N ALA A 70 35.67 4.76 30.49
CA ALA A 70 37.04 5.27 30.33
C ALA A 70 38.15 4.20 30.42
N PRO A 71 38.12 3.24 31.36
CA PRO A 71 39.19 2.23 31.45
C PRO A 71 39.22 1.24 30.27
N ALA A 72 38.12 1.14 29.52
CA ALA A 72 37.92 0.18 28.46
C ALA A 72 38.01 0.80 27.06
N LEU A 73 37.90 2.11 26.90
CA LEU A 73 37.88 2.75 25.59
C LEU A 73 39.27 3.25 25.16
N PRO A 74 39.58 3.23 23.86
CA PRO A 74 40.76 3.88 23.30
C PRO A 74 40.81 5.38 23.64
N GLN A 75 42.02 5.90 23.89
CA GLN A 75 42.23 7.27 24.35
C GLN A 75 41.72 8.32 23.34
N ASP A 76 41.90 8.08 22.05
CA ASP A 76 41.42 8.94 20.96
C ASP A 76 39.88 8.94 20.84
N VAL A 77 39.21 7.81 21.15
CA VAL A 77 37.74 7.75 21.27
C VAL A 77 37.26 8.57 22.46
N LEU A 78 37.95 8.52 23.60
CA LEU A 78 37.62 9.34 24.78
C LEU A 78 37.80 10.84 24.52
N GLU A 79 38.85 11.22 23.79
CA GLU A 79 39.10 12.59 23.38
C GLU A 79 38.02 13.10 22.41
N ALA A 80 37.64 12.28 21.42
CA ALA A 80 36.54 12.60 20.50
C ALA A 80 35.19 12.68 21.22
N LEU A 81 34.94 11.80 22.20
CA LEU A 81 33.72 11.83 23.01
C LEU A 81 33.66 13.12 23.85
N ALA A 82 34.79 13.54 24.44
CA ALA A 82 34.88 14.78 25.18
C ALA A 82 34.70 16.02 24.27
N ALA A 83 35.25 15.98 23.05
CA ALA A 83 35.08 17.05 22.06
C ALA A 83 33.62 17.18 21.62
N PHE A 84 32.96 16.06 21.28
CA PHE A 84 31.54 16.06 20.92
C PHE A 84 30.64 16.53 22.08
N ARG A 85 30.98 16.18 23.32
CA ARG A 85 30.28 16.69 24.51
C ARG A 85 30.37 18.21 24.65
N GLN A 86 31.54 18.78 24.38
CA GLN A 86 31.79 20.22 24.54
C GLN A 86 31.18 21.03 23.41
N ASP A 87 31.19 20.48 22.20
CA ASP A 87 30.74 21.15 20.98
C ASP A 87 29.95 20.15 20.10
N PRO A 88 28.64 19.98 20.35
CA PRO A 88 27.80 19.00 19.67
C PRO A 88 27.42 19.49 18.27
N GLU A 89 28.35 19.33 17.33
CA GLU A 89 28.17 19.63 15.91
C GLU A 89 28.27 18.35 15.07
N ILE A 90 27.79 18.41 13.82
CA ILE A 90 27.87 17.29 12.88
C ILE A 90 29.32 16.83 12.69
N SER A 91 30.28 17.75 12.60
CA SER A 91 31.71 17.44 12.41
C SER A 91 32.33 16.70 13.59
N THR A 92 32.04 17.12 14.81
CA THR A 92 32.57 16.48 16.02
C THR A 92 31.91 15.11 16.25
N GLY A 93 30.62 14.98 15.93
CA GLY A 93 29.91 13.70 15.97
C GLY A 93 30.41 12.70 14.92
N LEU A 94 30.61 13.13 13.67
CA LEU A 94 31.18 12.27 12.61
C LEU A 94 32.59 11.79 12.96
N ALA A 95 33.41 12.64 13.61
CA ALA A 95 34.73 12.25 14.08
C ALA A 95 34.68 11.16 15.16
N LEU A 96 33.77 11.30 16.14
CA LEU A 96 33.53 10.31 17.18
C LEU A 96 33.03 8.99 16.60
N GLU A 97 31.99 9.04 15.76
CA GLU A 97 31.40 7.86 15.09
C GLU A 97 32.46 7.11 14.29
N SER A 98 33.22 7.83 13.45
CA SER A 98 34.28 7.23 12.62
C SER A 98 35.39 6.59 13.45
N LEU A 99 35.80 7.23 14.57
CA LEU A 99 36.81 6.66 15.46
C LEU A 99 36.31 5.40 16.16
N ALA A 100 35.08 5.41 16.67
CA ALA A 100 34.47 4.27 17.34
C ALA A 100 34.36 3.06 16.40
N LEU A 101 33.89 3.27 15.16
CA LEU A 101 33.81 2.24 14.12
C LEU A 101 35.19 1.67 13.78
N ARG A 102 36.18 2.53 13.50
CA ARG A 102 37.55 2.07 13.18
C ARG A 102 38.14 1.18 14.27
N HIS A 103 37.94 1.51 15.54
CA HIS A 103 38.45 0.69 16.65
C HIS A 103 37.66 -0.61 16.82
N ALA A 104 36.35 -0.60 16.54
CA ALA A 104 35.53 -1.80 16.53
C ALA A 104 35.99 -2.78 15.42
N ASP A 105 36.22 -2.28 14.20
CA ASP A 105 36.65 -3.10 13.06
C ASP A 105 38.09 -3.61 13.20
N ALA A 106 38.96 -2.85 13.89
CA ALA A 106 40.31 -3.29 14.23
C ALA A 106 40.34 -4.40 15.30
N GLY A 107 39.20 -4.76 15.90
CA GLY A 107 39.10 -5.79 16.94
C GLY A 107 39.85 -5.43 18.23
N CYS A 108 39.94 -4.12 18.55
CA CYS A 108 40.67 -3.64 19.72
C CYS A 108 40.08 -4.22 21.01
N ARG A 109 40.82 -5.14 21.64
CA ARG A 109 40.56 -5.62 23.00
C ARG A 109 41.60 -5.03 23.94
N PRO A 110 41.25 -4.05 24.79
CA PRO A 110 42.15 -3.60 25.83
C PRO A 110 42.46 -4.77 26.77
N PRO A 111 43.68 -4.87 27.30
CA PRO A 111 44.16 -6.07 27.97
C PRO A 111 43.41 -6.50 29.24
N HIS A 112 42.39 -5.78 29.72
CA HIS A 112 41.72 -6.07 31.00
C HIS A 112 40.19 -5.81 31.08
N SER A 113 39.43 -5.70 29.99
CA SER A 113 37.98 -5.44 30.08
C SER A 113 37.15 -6.72 30.23
N SER A 114 36.42 -6.87 31.36
CA SER A 114 35.49 -7.99 31.62
C SER A 114 34.08 -7.78 31.06
N PHE A 115 33.87 -6.75 30.24
CA PHE A 115 32.69 -6.47 29.42
C PHE A 115 33.19 -5.95 28.06
N ASP A 116 32.57 -6.38 26.97
CA ASP A 116 33.16 -6.37 25.62
C ASP A 116 33.38 -4.94 25.12
N THR A 117 34.63 -4.48 25.08
CA THR A 117 35.01 -3.15 24.56
C THR A 117 34.48 -2.93 23.14
N LEU A 118 34.36 -4.01 22.38
CA LEU A 118 33.77 -4.01 21.05
C LEU A 118 32.29 -3.58 21.07
N ASP A 119 31.50 -4.11 22.01
CA ASP A 119 30.07 -3.76 22.14
C ASP A 119 29.92 -2.30 22.58
N ALA A 120 30.81 -1.83 23.46
CA ALA A 120 30.84 -0.42 23.87
C ALA A 120 31.16 0.52 22.70
N LEU A 121 32.12 0.16 21.84
CA LEU A 121 32.48 0.95 20.66
C LEU A 121 31.33 0.98 19.64
N ARG A 122 30.62 -0.14 19.44
CA ARG A 122 29.44 -0.22 18.56
C ARG A 122 28.27 0.59 19.09
N GLU A 123 27.95 0.47 20.38
CA GLU A 123 26.90 1.27 21.02
C GLU A 123 27.22 2.79 20.93
N ILE A 124 28.50 3.17 21.06
CA ILE A 124 28.92 4.57 20.86
C ILE A 124 28.68 5.02 19.42
N ALA A 125 29.01 4.20 18.43
CA ALA A 125 28.76 4.51 17.02
C ALA A 125 27.26 4.62 16.71
N ASP A 126 26.44 3.68 17.20
CA ASP A 126 24.99 3.66 17.01
C ASP A 126 24.33 4.88 17.64
N ARG A 127 24.72 5.20 18.88
CA ARG A 127 24.19 6.36 19.56
C ARG A 127 24.54 7.66 18.84
N THR A 128 25.78 7.76 18.39
CA THR A 128 26.27 8.94 17.65
C THR A 128 25.56 9.07 16.30
N THR A 129 25.28 7.96 15.63
CA THR A 129 24.47 7.91 14.40
C THR A 129 23.09 8.55 14.63
N LEU A 130 22.40 8.19 15.72
CA LEU A 130 21.06 8.74 16.00
C LEU A 130 21.10 10.25 16.31
N TYR A 131 22.11 10.73 17.03
CA TYR A 131 22.28 12.17 17.24
C TYR A 131 22.54 12.93 15.93
N LEU A 132 23.44 12.40 15.10
CA LEU A 132 23.74 12.98 13.78
C LEU A 132 22.50 13.00 12.86
N ALA A 133 21.68 11.96 12.92
CA ALA A 133 20.42 11.89 12.18
C ALA A 133 19.38 12.92 12.65
N GLU A 134 19.33 13.21 13.95
CA GLU A 134 18.49 14.31 14.49
C GLU A 134 19.06 15.70 14.19
N MET A 135 20.39 15.84 14.14
CA MET A 135 21.06 17.08 13.71
C MET A 135 20.95 17.34 12.19
N GLY A 136 20.46 16.36 11.43
CA GLY A 136 20.15 16.50 10.00
C GLY A 136 21.28 16.06 9.07
N ASP A 137 22.26 15.29 9.53
CA ASP A 137 23.30 14.71 8.66
C ASP A 137 22.68 13.63 7.73
N PRO A 138 22.74 13.81 6.39
CA PRO A 138 22.15 12.86 5.44
C PRO A 138 22.69 11.43 5.55
N GLY A 139 24.00 11.28 5.78
CA GLY A 139 24.64 9.98 5.88
C GLY A 139 24.18 9.24 7.14
N ALA A 140 24.11 9.94 8.26
CA ALA A 140 23.63 9.41 9.52
C ALA A 140 22.14 9.08 9.48
N VAL A 141 21.31 9.84 8.77
CA VAL A 141 19.90 9.45 8.54
C VAL A 141 19.79 8.11 7.82
N ALA A 142 20.63 7.86 6.81
CA ALA A 142 20.66 6.57 6.11
C ALA A 142 21.14 5.43 7.03
N ARG A 143 22.17 5.67 7.85
CA ARG A 143 22.64 4.71 8.86
C ARG A 143 21.60 4.44 9.95
N ALA A 144 20.88 5.46 10.43
CA ALA A 144 19.79 5.31 11.39
C ALA A 144 18.64 4.45 10.86
N VAL A 145 18.33 4.54 9.55
CA VAL A 145 17.37 3.62 8.91
C VAL A 145 17.88 2.17 8.94
N ALA A 146 19.17 1.95 8.69
CA ALA A 146 19.76 0.61 8.80
C ALA A 146 19.64 0.06 10.23
N LEU A 147 19.93 0.87 11.25
CA LEU A 147 19.74 0.50 12.66
C LEU A 147 18.30 0.09 12.97
N CYS A 148 17.30 0.89 12.54
CA CYS A 148 15.90 0.51 12.73
C CYS A 148 15.55 -0.83 12.06
N ILE A 149 16.08 -1.11 10.87
CA ILE A 149 15.82 -2.38 10.14
C ILE A 149 16.44 -3.56 10.89
N GLU A 150 17.68 -3.42 11.35
CA GLU A 150 18.39 -4.45 12.11
C GLU A 150 17.66 -4.77 13.42
N THR A 151 17.29 -3.74 14.18
CA THR A 151 16.52 -3.91 15.43
C THR A 151 15.17 -4.55 15.14
N LEU A 152 14.45 -4.13 14.09
CA LEU A 152 13.17 -4.74 13.72
C LEU A 152 13.33 -6.23 13.34
N HIS A 153 14.43 -6.59 12.66
CA HIS A 153 14.74 -7.97 12.33
C HIS A 153 15.08 -8.81 13.57
N ALA A 154 15.86 -8.25 14.51
CA ALA A 154 16.17 -8.90 15.78
C ALA A 154 14.90 -9.20 16.58
N TYR A 155 13.99 -8.22 16.69
CA TYR A 155 12.69 -8.43 17.34
C TYR A 155 11.80 -9.44 16.61
N ALA A 156 11.78 -9.43 15.27
CA ALA A 156 10.95 -10.33 14.47
C ALA A 156 11.43 -11.79 14.49
N THR A 157 12.71 -12.03 14.74
CA THR A 157 13.33 -13.36 14.74
C THR A 157 13.33 -14.05 16.11
N VAL A 158 13.19 -13.28 17.19
CA VAL A 158 13.04 -13.84 18.55
C VAL A 158 11.59 -14.29 18.79
N ALA A 159 11.41 -15.58 19.06
CA ALA A 159 10.10 -16.15 19.32
C ALA A 159 9.53 -15.62 20.64
N GLY A 160 8.35 -14.99 20.60
CA GLY A 160 7.71 -14.43 21.79
C GLY A 160 8.04 -12.95 22.06
N SER A 161 8.73 -12.27 21.13
CA SER A 161 8.93 -10.83 21.18
C SER A 161 7.62 -10.07 21.30
N ASP A 162 7.67 -9.00 22.09
CA ASP A 162 6.55 -8.11 22.25
C ASP A 162 6.24 -7.39 20.92
N PRO A 163 4.98 -7.44 20.42
CA PRO A 163 4.61 -6.81 19.15
C PRO A 163 4.57 -5.27 19.21
N CYS A 164 4.61 -4.66 20.40
CA CYS A 164 4.57 -3.21 20.57
C CYS A 164 5.92 -2.54 20.17
N PRO A 165 7.09 -3.00 20.66
CA PRO A 165 8.40 -2.57 20.16
C PRO A 165 8.55 -2.64 18.63
N VAL A 166 8.11 -3.73 18.00
CA VAL A 166 8.17 -3.90 16.53
C VAL A 166 7.41 -2.78 15.80
N ARG A 167 6.25 -2.37 16.33
CA ARG A 167 5.45 -1.29 15.77
C ARG A 167 6.16 0.05 15.94
N GLU A 168 6.64 0.36 17.14
CA GLU A 168 7.27 1.66 17.43
C GLU A 168 8.60 1.83 16.67
N ILE A 169 9.41 0.78 16.54
CA ILE A 169 10.60 0.78 15.66
C ILE A 169 10.20 1.06 14.21
N GLY A 170 9.08 0.50 13.74
CA GLY A 170 8.55 0.79 12.40
C GLY A 170 8.13 2.25 12.20
N VAL A 171 7.65 2.92 13.25
CA VAL A 171 7.33 4.36 13.23
C VAL A 171 8.61 5.18 13.14
N THR A 172 9.60 4.89 13.98
CA THR A 172 10.91 5.55 13.98
C THR A 172 11.65 5.38 12.64
N LEU A 173 11.61 4.17 12.06
CA LEU A 173 12.14 3.89 10.72
C LEU A 173 11.52 4.81 9.66
N THR A 174 10.19 4.96 9.69
CA THR A 174 9.46 5.79 8.72
C THR A 174 9.82 7.27 8.90
N ALA A 175 10.02 7.72 10.15
CA ALA A 175 10.45 9.08 10.46
C ALA A 175 11.85 9.37 9.88
N TYR A 176 12.84 8.51 10.10
CA TYR A 176 14.17 8.69 9.52
C TYR A 176 14.18 8.56 8.00
N ALA A 177 13.47 7.58 7.43
CA ALA A 177 13.37 7.41 5.97
C ALA A 177 12.78 8.65 5.28
N SER A 178 11.89 9.38 5.95
CA SER A 178 11.31 10.62 5.41
C SER A 178 12.32 11.79 5.32
N ARG A 179 13.42 11.73 6.08
CA ARG A 179 14.47 12.76 6.16
C ARG A 179 15.62 12.51 5.18
N ILE A 180 15.63 11.39 4.46
CA ILE A 180 16.65 11.09 3.45
C ILE A 180 16.52 12.10 2.28
N PRO A 181 17.60 12.82 1.91
CA PRO A 181 17.56 13.72 0.76
C PRO A 181 17.21 12.99 -0.53
N ARG A 182 16.33 13.59 -1.34
CA ARG A 182 15.81 12.99 -2.58
C ARG A 182 16.58 13.40 -3.84
N GLU A 183 17.61 14.24 -3.69
CA GLU A 183 18.43 14.70 -4.81
C GLU A 183 19.52 13.68 -5.16
N PRO A 184 19.68 13.30 -6.44
CA PRO A 184 20.74 12.40 -6.87
C PRO A 184 22.12 13.00 -6.54
N GLY A 185 22.92 12.30 -5.74
CA GLY A 185 24.26 12.73 -5.31
C GLY A 185 24.33 13.50 -3.99
N ALA A 186 23.21 13.71 -3.29
CA ALA A 186 23.19 14.39 -1.97
C ALA A 186 23.70 13.52 -0.81
N ILE A 187 23.76 12.20 -1.00
CA ILE A 187 24.43 11.28 -0.08
C ILE A 187 25.84 11.10 -0.64
N ALA A 188 26.84 11.69 0.01
CA ALA A 188 28.24 11.42 -0.32
C ALA A 188 28.47 9.91 -0.29
N GLU A 189 29.37 9.38 -1.14
CA GLU A 189 29.88 8.02 -1.00
C GLU A 189 30.57 7.91 0.38
N THR A 190 29.79 7.65 1.42
CA THR A 190 30.33 7.36 2.73
C THR A 190 30.93 5.97 2.62
N GLU A 191 32.25 5.86 2.73
CA GLU A 191 32.97 4.58 2.83
C GLU A 191 32.43 3.68 3.96
N ASN A 192 31.53 4.19 4.82
CA ASN A 192 30.70 3.44 5.77
C ASN A 192 29.51 2.73 5.09
N ASP A 193 29.69 2.19 3.88
CA ASP A 193 28.79 1.22 3.27
C ASP A 193 28.77 -0.03 4.16
N VAL A 194 27.87 -0.06 5.15
CA VAL A 194 27.50 -1.17 6.05
C VAL A 194 28.57 -2.27 6.09
N ASP A 195 29.53 -2.13 7.01
CA ASP A 195 30.60 -3.10 7.18
C ASP A 195 29.98 -4.50 7.45
N PRO A 196 30.29 -5.52 6.64
CA PRO A 196 29.81 -6.89 6.86
C PRO A 196 30.17 -7.47 8.24
N SER A 197 31.10 -6.86 8.98
CA SER A 197 31.47 -7.20 10.36
C SER A 197 30.33 -7.05 11.37
N TRP A 198 29.25 -6.31 11.02
CA TRP A 198 28.05 -6.12 11.85
C TRP A 198 27.22 -7.40 12.01
N THR A 199 27.48 -8.41 11.18
CA THR A 199 26.77 -9.69 11.22
C THR A 199 27.54 -10.75 12.01
N SER A 200 27.51 -10.67 13.35
CA SER A 200 27.93 -11.82 14.15
C SER A 200 26.89 -12.94 14.03
N GLU A 201 27.24 -13.92 13.19
CA GLU A 201 26.65 -15.27 13.13
C GLU A 201 25.21 -15.40 12.59
N ARG A 202 25.10 -15.50 11.26
CA ARG A 202 24.52 -16.63 10.51
C ARG A 202 24.00 -16.16 9.15
N ARG A 203 24.70 -16.59 8.09
CA ARG A 203 24.28 -16.68 6.66
C ARG A 203 23.04 -15.84 6.28
N VAL A 204 23.16 -14.52 6.36
CA VAL A 204 22.35 -13.62 5.54
C VAL A 204 23.19 -13.30 4.32
N GLN A 205 22.66 -13.62 3.13
CA GLN A 205 23.33 -13.28 1.87
C GLN A 205 23.50 -11.75 1.81
N ARG A 206 24.69 -11.30 1.40
CA ARG A 206 25.08 -9.90 1.21
C ARG A 206 23.95 -9.09 0.56
N VAL A 207 23.30 -8.22 1.34
CA VAL A 207 22.51 -7.11 0.81
C VAL A 207 23.20 -5.87 1.34
N SER A 208 23.90 -5.11 0.48
CA SER A 208 24.57 -3.88 0.92
C SER A 208 23.51 -2.83 1.29
N ALA A 209 23.88 -1.87 2.16
CA ALA A 209 23.06 -0.69 2.43
C ALA A 209 22.58 -0.07 1.13
N ARG A 210 23.47 0.02 0.13
CA ARG A 210 23.16 0.45 -1.23
C ARG A 210 22.07 -0.41 -1.88
N THR A 211 22.13 -1.74 -1.85
CA THR A 211 21.07 -2.59 -2.42
C THR A 211 19.74 -2.46 -1.68
N LEU A 212 19.76 -2.21 -0.36
CA LEU A 212 18.57 -2.02 0.45
C LEU A 212 17.97 -0.61 0.27
N LEU A 213 18.81 0.41 0.14
CA LEU A 213 18.44 1.78 -0.23
C LEU A 213 17.98 1.85 -1.69
N GLU A 214 18.56 1.07 -2.61
CA GLU A 214 18.08 0.87 -3.98
C GLU A 214 16.75 0.11 -3.99
N THR A 215 16.53 -0.82 -3.06
CA THR A 215 15.24 -1.52 -2.90
C THR A 215 14.17 -0.56 -2.35
N LEU A 216 14.49 0.26 -1.34
CA LEU A 216 13.57 1.27 -0.82
C LEU A 216 13.33 2.41 -1.83
N ALA A 217 14.36 2.86 -2.54
CA ALA A 217 14.27 3.85 -3.61
C ALA A 217 13.51 3.31 -4.83
N SER A 218 13.65 2.03 -5.19
CA SER A 218 12.85 1.40 -6.27
C SER A 218 11.41 1.08 -5.85
N THR A 219 11.12 1.03 -4.55
CA THR A 219 9.75 0.95 -4.04
C THR A 219 9.06 2.32 -4.05
N VAL A 220 9.82 3.42 -4.10
CA VAL A 220 9.34 4.81 -4.00
C VAL A 220 9.50 5.59 -5.32
N ALA A 221 10.37 5.17 -6.24
CA ALA A 221 10.53 5.75 -7.58
C ALA A 221 9.45 5.25 -8.54
N ALA A 222 9.01 6.11 -9.47
CA ALA A 222 8.19 5.69 -10.60
C ALA A 222 8.97 4.67 -11.46
N PRO A 223 8.31 3.64 -12.02
CA PRO A 223 9.01 2.59 -12.75
C PRO A 223 9.61 3.15 -14.04
N GLU A 224 10.93 3.07 -14.19
CA GLU A 224 11.58 3.23 -15.49
C GLU A 224 11.41 1.95 -16.32
N LEU A 225 11.01 2.14 -17.57
CA LEU A 225 10.85 1.11 -18.59
C LEU A 225 12.20 0.46 -18.91
N MET A 226 12.27 -0.87 -18.86
CA MET A 226 13.35 -1.60 -19.52
C MET A 226 13.26 -1.36 -21.04
N THR A 227 14.33 -0.85 -21.63
CA THR A 227 14.68 -1.19 -23.02
C THR A 227 16.04 -1.88 -23.07
N PRO A 228 16.24 -2.81 -24.02
CA PRO A 228 17.30 -3.80 -23.98
C PRO A 228 18.64 -3.25 -24.49
N ASP A 229 19.69 -3.87 -23.97
CA ASP A 229 21.10 -3.71 -24.28
C ASP A 229 21.39 -3.59 -25.80
N ARG A 230 21.66 -2.36 -26.27
CA ARG A 230 22.32 -2.05 -27.54
C ARG A 230 23.13 -0.76 -27.34
N PRO A 231 24.35 -0.63 -27.89
CA PRO A 231 25.27 0.43 -27.50
C PRO A 231 24.76 1.82 -27.92
N ALA A 232 25.06 2.81 -27.09
CA ALA A 232 24.50 4.15 -27.14
C ALA A 232 24.84 4.89 -28.45
N ALA A 233 23.80 5.37 -29.13
CA ALA A 233 23.90 6.40 -30.16
C ALA A 233 24.02 7.79 -29.50
N PRO A 234 24.64 8.79 -30.15
CA PRO A 234 25.01 10.05 -29.51
C PRO A 234 23.77 10.87 -29.10
N VAL A 235 23.88 11.54 -27.95
CA VAL A 235 22.82 12.32 -27.32
C VAL A 235 22.34 13.46 -28.23
N LYS A 236 21.02 13.55 -28.46
CA LYS A 236 20.36 14.67 -29.14
C LYS A 236 19.56 15.54 -28.15
N PRO A 237 19.45 16.85 -28.42
CA PRO A 237 18.87 17.83 -27.50
C PRO A 237 17.33 17.72 -27.42
N GLY A 238 16.78 18.06 -26.24
CA GLY A 238 15.37 18.38 -25.92
C GLY A 238 14.26 17.73 -26.76
N LEU A 239 13.46 16.87 -26.14
CA LEU A 239 12.37 16.13 -26.78
C LEU A 239 11.38 17.07 -27.51
N ASP A 240 11.37 17.01 -28.84
CA ASP A 240 10.35 17.65 -29.67
C ASP A 240 9.06 16.80 -29.64
N MET A 241 7.98 17.42 -29.18
CA MET A 241 6.64 16.82 -29.00
C MET A 241 5.72 17.08 -30.20
N SER A 242 6.24 17.60 -31.32
CA SER A 242 5.49 17.86 -32.56
C SER A 242 4.79 16.62 -33.13
N TRP A 243 5.31 15.41 -32.86
CA TRP A 243 4.71 14.12 -33.27
C TRP A 243 3.38 13.79 -32.59
N LEU A 244 3.00 14.45 -31.48
CA LEU A 244 1.65 14.36 -30.90
C LEU A 244 0.57 14.89 -31.85
N ALA A 245 0.95 15.76 -32.80
CA ALA A 245 0.06 16.25 -33.85
C ALA A 245 -0.21 15.21 -34.94
N ASP A 246 0.60 14.14 -35.02
CA ASP A 246 0.47 13.03 -35.97
C ASP A 246 -0.25 11.81 -35.36
N LEU A 247 -0.64 11.87 -34.08
CA LEU A 247 -1.55 10.87 -33.53
C LEU A 247 -2.88 10.93 -34.31
N PRO A 248 -3.41 9.78 -34.76
CA PRO A 248 -4.68 9.77 -35.48
C PRO A 248 -5.74 10.49 -34.67
N THR A 249 -6.41 11.46 -35.29
CA THR A 249 -7.52 12.20 -34.70
C THR A 249 -8.60 11.22 -34.25
N ALA A 250 -9.19 11.52 -33.09
CA ALA A 250 -10.20 10.74 -32.38
C ALA A 250 -11.56 10.63 -33.10
N GLU A 251 -11.58 10.29 -34.40
CA GLU A 251 -12.82 10.27 -35.18
C GLU A 251 -13.49 8.88 -35.25
N GLU A 252 -12.80 7.77 -34.95
CA GLU A 252 -13.48 6.49 -34.71
C GLU A 252 -12.80 5.73 -33.57
N ALA A 253 -13.46 5.67 -32.41
CA ALA A 253 -13.02 4.78 -31.35
C ALA A 253 -12.96 3.34 -31.89
N PRO A 254 -11.92 2.56 -31.58
CA PRO A 254 -11.74 1.22 -32.11
C PRO A 254 -12.98 0.37 -31.81
N SER A 255 -13.36 -0.50 -32.74
CA SER A 255 -14.53 -1.36 -32.62
C SER A 255 -14.15 -2.83 -32.49
N ILE A 256 -14.92 -3.61 -31.76
CA ILE A 256 -14.72 -5.05 -31.56
C ILE A 256 -15.90 -5.81 -32.14
N GLN A 257 -15.62 -6.86 -32.92
CA GLN A 257 -16.65 -7.81 -33.34
C GLN A 257 -16.79 -8.89 -32.27
N VAL A 258 -17.67 -8.64 -31.29
CA VAL A 258 -17.86 -9.53 -30.14
C VAL A 258 -18.40 -10.89 -30.57
N LEU A 259 -19.39 -10.92 -31.47
CA LEU A 259 -19.99 -12.16 -31.95
C LEU A 259 -19.87 -12.21 -33.48
N PRO A 260 -18.95 -13.01 -34.05
CA PRO A 260 -18.88 -13.19 -35.49
C PRO A 260 -20.12 -13.93 -36.02
N MET A 261 -20.51 -13.65 -37.27
CA MET A 261 -21.59 -14.41 -37.92
C MET A 261 -21.11 -15.85 -38.20
N PRO A 262 -21.90 -16.89 -37.86
CA PRO A 262 -21.56 -18.26 -38.19
C PRO A 262 -21.53 -18.44 -39.72
N LYS A 263 -20.43 -18.99 -40.26
CA LYS A 263 -20.31 -19.29 -41.70
C LYS A 263 -21.38 -20.30 -42.10
N GLY A 264 -22.38 -19.85 -42.87
CA GLY A 264 -23.49 -20.69 -43.36
C GLY A 264 -24.59 -21.02 -42.33
N GLY A 265 -24.58 -20.37 -41.15
CA GLY A 265 -25.56 -20.60 -40.08
C GLY A 265 -26.66 -19.54 -39.99
N LYS A 266 -27.75 -19.85 -39.29
CA LYS A 266 -28.77 -18.85 -38.89
C LYS A 266 -28.21 -17.95 -37.79
N ALA A 267 -28.57 -16.66 -37.81
CA ALA A 267 -28.21 -15.73 -36.74
C ALA A 267 -28.70 -16.26 -35.38
N PRO A 268 -27.91 -16.10 -34.30
CA PRO A 268 -28.33 -16.48 -32.96
C PRO A 268 -29.66 -15.80 -32.61
N LYS A 269 -30.60 -16.56 -32.02
CA LYS A 269 -31.91 -16.04 -31.61
C LYS A 269 -31.81 -15.28 -30.28
N GLY A 270 -32.77 -14.42 -30.00
CA GLY A 270 -32.87 -13.70 -28.73
C GLY A 270 -32.01 -12.42 -28.67
N GLN A 271 -31.73 -11.95 -27.46
CA GLN A 271 -31.05 -10.65 -27.22
C GLN A 271 -29.68 -10.53 -27.92
N VAL A 272 -28.95 -11.64 -28.06
CA VAL A 272 -27.60 -11.66 -28.63
C VAL A 272 -27.59 -11.49 -30.17
N GLY A 273 -28.71 -11.75 -30.84
CA GLY A 273 -28.84 -11.58 -32.28
C GLY A 273 -28.67 -10.12 -32.74
N THR A 274 -28.89 -9.16 -31.83
CA THR A 274 -28.74 -7.73 -32.10
C THR A 274 -27.30 -7.32 -32.41
N ILE A 275 -26.31 -8.04 -31.88
CA ILE A 275 -24.88 -7.73 -32.04
C ILE A 275 -24.15 -8.67 -33.01
N ALA A 276 -24.82 -9.75 -33.46
CA ALA A 276 -24.22 -10.75 -34.33
C ALA A 276 -23.71 -10.14 -35.64
N GLY A 277 -22.44 -10.36 -35.96
CA GLY A 277 -21.76 -9.82 -37.14
C GLY A 277 -21.39 -8.34 -37.09
N ARG A 278 -21.92 -7.57 -36.13
CA ARG A 278 -21.61 -6.13 -36.00
C ARG A 278 -20.26 -5.93 -35.34
N ARG A 279 -19.57 -4.87 -35.73
CA ARG A 279 -18.47 -4.31 -34.94
C ARG A 279 -19.08 -3.29 -33.98
N LEU A 280 -18.97 -3.53 -32.69
CA LEU A 280 -19.45 -2.62 -31.65
C LEU A 280 -18.35 -1.60 -31.34
N ALA A 281 -18.69 -0.32 -31.31
CA ALA A 281 -17.75 0.73 -30.94
C ALA A 281 -17.30 0.54 -29.49
N CYS A 282 -16.03 0.82 -29.21
CA CYS A 282 -15.54 0.90 -27.84
C CYS A 282 -15.64 2.33 -27.32
N VAL A 283 -15.85 2.48 -26.01
CA VAL A 283 -15.75 3.76 -25.32
C VAL A 283 -14.32 4.29 -25.47
N PRO A 284 -14.11 5.50 -26.02
CA PRO A 284 -12.78 6.09 -26.16
C PRO A 284 -12.16 6.36 -24.78
N MET A 285 -10.83 6.33 -24.69
CA MET A 285 -10.15 6.62 -23.43
C MET A 285 -10.41 8.09 -23.03
N PRO A 286 -10.97 8.37 -21.83
CA PRO A 286 -11.13 9.73 -21.36
C PRO A 286 -9.79 10.34 -20.93
N ASP A 287 -9.80 11.64 -20.62
CA ASP A 287 -8.64 12.34 -20.05
C ASP A 287 -8.29 11.76 -18.68
N LEU A 288 -7.28 10.88 -18.66
CA LEU A 288 -6.82 10.16 -17.50
C LEU A 288 -6.29 11.08 -16.39
N THR A 289 -5.78 12.26 -16.74
CA THR A 289 -5.35 13.28 -15.76
C THR A 289 -6.55 13.80 -14.99
N LYS A 290 -7.63 14.13 -15.70
CA LYS A 290 -8.88 14.60 -15.08
C LYS A 290 -9.57 13.50 -14.27
N VAL A 291 -9.58 12.27 -14.79
CA VAL A 291 -10.12 11.11 -14.07
C VAL A 291 -9.35 10.89 -12.77
N GLY A 292 -8.01 10.85 -12.83
CA GLY A 292 -7.16 10.71 -11.65
C GLY A 292 -7.42 11.81 -10.61
N ALA A 293 -7.46 13.07 -11.04
CA ALA A 293 -7.71 14.21 -10.15
C ALA A 293 -9.07 14.09 -9.43
N ARG A 294 -10.15 13.77 -10.14
CA ARG A 294 -11.49 13.59 -9.54
C ARG A 294 -11.53 12.43 -8.54
N LEU A 295 -10.87 11.32 -8.87
CA LEU A 295 -10.79 10.17 -7.97
C LEU A 295 -9.98 10.48 -6.70
N VAL A 296 -8.84 11.18 -6.83
CA VAL A 296 -8.01 11.59 -5.68
C VAL A 296 -8.75 12.60 -4.80
N GLU A 297 -9.49 13.53 -5.41
CA GLU A 297 -10.34 14.48 -4.67
C GLU A 297 -11.39 13.75 -3.81
N GLN A 298 -12.01 12.70 -4.34
CA GLN A 298 -13.02 11.90 -3.63
C GLN A 298 -12.41 10.91 -2.62
N MET A 299 -11.21 10.40 -2.90
CA MET A 299 -10.55 9.36 -2.09
C MET A 299 -9.05 9.64 -1.87
N PRO A 300 -8.67 10.70 -1.12
CA PRO A 300 -7.27 11.10 -0.96
C PRO A 300 -6.36 10.03 -0.35
N TRP A 301 -6.91 9.20 0.54
CA TRP A 301 -6.14 8.10 1.17
C TRP A 301 -5.77 6.99 0.18
N ALA A 302 -6.43 6.93 -0.98
CA ALA A 302 -6.17 5.95 -2.03
C ALA A 302 -5.33 6.54 -3.18
N GLU A 303 -4.71 7.71 -3.02
CA GLU A 303 -3.95 8.40 -4.07
C GLU A 303 -2.93 7.50 -4.77
N ALA A 304 -2.07 6.82 -4.02
CA ALA A 304 -1.07 5.91 -4.59
C ALA A 304 -1.71 4.76 -5.41
N ALA A 305 -2.84 4.24 -4.94
CA ALA A 305 -3.59 3.20 -5.64
C ALA A 305 -4.24 3.73 -6.93
N ILE A 306 -4.85 4.91 -6.87
CA ILE A 306 -5.46 5.59 -8.02
C ILE A 306 -4.41 5.88 -9.08
N SER A 307 -3.30 6.49 -8.70
CA SER A 307 -2.18 6.81 -9.60
C SER A 307 -1.63 5.55 -10.28
N ARG A 308 -1.48 4.45 -9.54
CA ARG A 308 -1.06 3.16 -10.11
C ARG A 308 -2.08 2.62 -11.12
N ILE A 309 -3.38 2.69 -10.81
CA ILE A 309 -4.42 2.16 -11.70
C ILE A 309 -4.56 3.01 -12.97
N VAL A 310 -4.55 4.34 -12.83
CA VAL A 310 -4.59 5.28 -13.95
C VAL A 310 -3.35 5.13 -14.83
N GLY A 311 -2.16 4.96 -14.24
CA GLY A 311 -0.93 4.69 -14.98
C GLY A 311 -0.99 3.42 -15.84
N MET A 312 -1.65 2.37 -15.34
CA MET A 312 -1.86 1.13 -16.10
C MET A 312 -2.85 1.27 -17.29
N ALA A 313 -3.63 2.35 -17.33
CA ALA A 313 -4.55 2.64 -18.41
C ALA A 313 -3.88 3.37 -19.59
N LEU A 314 -2.70 3.98 -19.37
CA LEU A 314 -2.00 4.77 -20.38
C LEU A 314 -1.66 3.96 -21.64
N GLY A 315 -1.77 4.61 -22.80
CA GLY A 315 -1.43 4.02 -24.11
C GLY A 315 -2.42 2.98 -24.63
N ARG A 316 -3.54 2.75 -23.92
CA ARG A 316 -4.60 1.85 -24.41
C ARG A 316 -5.45 2.54 -25.48
N PRO A 317 -5.87 1.80 -26.52
CA PRO A 317 -6.61 2.37 -27.65
C PRO A 317 -8.07 2.72 -27.31
N TYR A 318 -8.60 2.23 -26.19
CA TYR A 318 -9.95 2.49 -25.70
C TYR A 318 -10.01 2.35 -24.17
N ALA A 319 -11.07 2.85 -23.54
CA ALA A 319 -11.27 2.79 -22.10
C ALA A 319 -11.25 1.35 -21.58
N GLY A 320 -10.41 1.08 -20.58
CA GLY A 320 -10.28 -0.24 -19.97
C GLY A 320 -9.00 -0.37 -19.18
N LEU A 321 -8.95 -1.38 -18.31
CA LEU A 321 -7.83 -1.62 -17.39
C LEU A 321 -7.28 -3.04 -17.59
N PRO A 322 -6.03 -3.32 -17.17
CA PRO A 322 -5.66 -4.70 -16.91
C PRO A 322 -6.56 -5.28 -15.82
N ASN A 323 -6.55 -6.59 -15.64
CA ASN A 323 -7.27 -7.18 -14.51
C ASN A 323 -6.64 -6.67 -13.21
N VAL A 324 -7.41 -5.99 -12.38
CA VAL A 324 -6.92 -5.39 -11.12
C VAL A 324 -7.70 -5.97 -9.96
N VAL A 325 -7.03 -6.27 -8.86
CA VAL A 325 -7.67 -6.59 -7.58
C VAL A 325 -7.31 -5.55 -6.54
N LEU A 326 -8.32 -4.85 -6.04
CA LEU A 326 -8.20 -3.91 -4.92
C LEU A 326 -8.21 -4.70 -3.61
N VAL A 327 -7.10 -4.69 -2.88
CA VAL A 327 -6.93 -5.46 -1.65
C VAL A 327 -6.82 -4.54 -0.45
N GLY A 328 -7.54 -4.82 0.62
CA GLY A 328 -7.43 -4.03 1.84
C GLY A 328 -8.47 -4.42 2.88
N PRO A 329 -8.38 -3.90 4.11
CA PRO A 329 -9.29 -4.29 5.17
C PRO A 329 -10.74 -3.82 4.92
N PRO A 330 -11.75 -4.40 5.60
CA PRO A 330 -13.14 -4.06 5.35
C PRO A 330 -13.47 -2.61 5.70
N GLY A 331 -14.09 -1.90 4.76
CA GLY A 331 -14.51 -0.51 4.95
C GLY A 331 -13.44 0.55 4.67
N CYS A 332 -12.38 0.22 3.90
CA CYS A 332 -11.45 1.23 3.36
C CYS A 332 -11.88 1.86 2.02
N GLY A 333 -13.06 1.48 1.49
CA GLY A 333 -13.63 2.10 0.27
C GLY A 333 -13.38 1.36 -1.04
N LYS A 334 -12.87 0.12 -1.04
CA LYS A 334 -12.53 -0.64 -2.27
C LYS A 334 -13.66 -0.73 -3.30
N SER A 335 -14.86 -1.15 -2.88
CA SER A 335 -16.00 -1.31 -3.79
C SER A 335 -16.48 0.04 -4.33
N GLU A 336 -16.32 1.11 -3.55
CA GLU A 336 -16.66 2.47 -3.98
C GLU A 336 -15.66 2.99 -5.01
N LEU A 337 -14.36 2.80 -4.75
CA LEU A 337 -13.30 3.11 -5.71
C LEU A 337 -13.53 2.36 -7.03
N ALA A 338 -13.90 1.08 -6.96
CA ALA A 338 -14.13 0.28 -8.16
C ALA A 338 -15.28 0.81 -9.02
N ARG A 339 -16.42 1.16 -8.41
CA ARG A 339 -17.58 1.72 -9.12
C ARG A 339 -17.27 3.11 -9.69
N THR A 340 -16.67 3.97 -8.87
CA THR A 340 -16.36 5.35 -9.26
C THR A 340 -15.35 5.36 -10.41
N LEU A 341 -14.28 4.57 -10.32
CA LEU A 341 -13.28 4.45 -11.38
C LEU A 341 -13.88 4.01 -12.72
N VAL A 342 -14.73 2.99 -12.71
CA VAL A 342 -15.37 2.47 -13.92
C VAL A 342 -16.35 3.48 -14.51
N SER A 343 -17.10 4.18 -13.66
CA SER A 343 -17.99 5.27 -14.06
C SER A 343 -17.22 6.44 -14.67
N GLU A 344 -16.08 6.83 -14.08
CA GLU A 344 -15.19 7.89 -14.56
C GLU A 344 -14.51 7.52 -15.90
N LEU A 345 -14.32 6.22 -16.15
CA LEU A 345 -13.88 5.71 -17.45
C LEU A 345 -14.99 5.69 -18.52
N GLY A 346 -16.24 6.00 -18.14
CA GLY A 346 -17.40 5.96 -19.04
C GLY A 346 -17.82 4.55 -19.44
N LEU A 347 -17.39 3.51 -18.70
CA LEU A 347 -17.68 2.12 -19.04
C LEU A 347 -19.02 1.68 -18.46
N ALA A 348 -19.85 1.05 -19.29
CA ALA A 348 -20.98 0.27 -18.79
C ALA A 348 -20.45 -0.83 -17.87
N SER A 349 -21.13 -1.06 -16.74
CA SER A 349 -20.64 -2.00 -15.75
C SER A 349 -21.71 -2.73 -14.97
N ILE A 350 -21.31 -3.87 -14.42
CA ILE A 350 -22.09 -4.66 -13.49
C ILE A 350 -21.25 -5.00 -12.27
N VAL A 351 -21.87 -4.96 -11.09
CA VAL A 351 -21.27 -5.49 -9.87
C VAL A 351 -21.73 -6.93 -9.70
N TYR A 352 -20.78 -7.85 -9.73
CA TYR A 352 -21.01 -9.27 -9.52
C TYR A 352 -20.53 -9.68 -8.12
N PRO A 353 -21.43 -10.04 -7.19
CA PRO A 353 -21.04 -10.45 -5.84
C PRO A 353 -20.46 -11.87 -5.87
N CYS A 354 -19.16 -12.00 -5.56
CA CYS A 354 -18.51 -13.31 -5.47
C CYS A 354 -18.71 -13.99 -4.10
N GLY A 355 -18.96 -13.20 -3.05
CA GLY A 355 -19.27 -13.70 -1.71
C GLY A 355 -20.69 -14.24 -1.62
N GLY A 356 -20.87 -15.55 -1.88
CA GLY A 356 -22.16 -16.23 -1.77
C GLY A 356 -22.63 -16.95 -3.03
N VAL A 357 -21.92 -16.78 -4.15
CA VAL A 357 -22.18 -17.53 -5.38
C VAL A 357 -21.28 -18.75 -5.43
N HIS A 358 -21.91 -19.93 -5.50
CA HIS A 358 -21.23 -21.22 -5.47
C HIS A 358 -21.00 -21.83 -6.84
N ASP A 359 -21.76 -21.42 -7.85
CA ASP A 359 -21.73 -22.00 -9.18
C ASP A 359 -21.02 -21.09 -10.20
N GLY A 360 -20.69 -21.68 -11.35
CA GLY A 360 -20.07 -20.97 -12.47
C GLY A 360 -21.04 -20.12 -13.30
N THR A 361 -22.21 -19.74 -12.77
CA THR A 361 -23.29 -19.08 -13.55
C THR A 361 -22.88 -17.80 -14.25
N ILE A 362 -21.81 -17.13 -13.79
CA ILE A 362 -21.20 -15.99 -14.48
C ILE A 362 -20.79 -16.32 -15.94
N ALA A 363 -20.44 -17.58 -16.22
CA ALA A 363 -20.12 -18.09 -17.56
C ALA A 363 -21.36 -18.41 -18.40
N GLY A 364 -22.57 -18.28 -17.86
CA GLY A 364 -23.82 -18.66 -18.50
C GLY A 364 -24.29 -20.06 -18.07
N THR A 365 -25.44 -20.47 -18.58
CA THR A 365 -26.03 -21.80 -18.35
C THR A 365 -26.14 -22.55 -19.68
N PRO A 366 -25.83 -23.87 -19.75
CA PRO A 366 -25.74 -24.57 -21.03
C PRO A 366 -27.04 -24.51 -21.85
N ALA A 367 -26.92 -24.40 -23.18
CA ALA A 367 -28.07 -24.28 -24.10
C ALA A 367 -29.08 -25.45 -24.02
N ALA A 368 -28.65 -26.62 -23.55
CA ALA A 368 -29.52 -27.77 -23.31
C ALA A 368 -30.59 -27.54 -22.23
N TRP A 369 -30.44 -26.52 -21.38
CA TRP A 369 -31.40 -26.19 -20.32
C TRP A 369 -32.50 -25.28 -20.86
N SER A 370 -33.75 -25.52 -20.47
CA SER A 370 -34.89 -24.67 -20.87
C SER A 370 -34.77 -23.20 -20.42
N THR A 371 -33.89 -22.94 -19.44
CA THR A 371 -33.56 -21.63 -18.89
C THR A 371 -32.15 -21.17 -19.27
N ALA A 372 -31.60 -21.66 -20.39
CA ALA A 372 -30.28 -21.27 -20.88
C ALA A 372 -30.13 -19.75 -20.99
N ARG A 373 -28.99 -19.24 -20.53
CA ARG A 373 -28.64 -17.81 -20.54
C ARG A 373 -27.19 -17.65 -20.96
N PRO A 374 -26.88 -16.64 -21.81
CA PRO A 374 -25.51 -16.28 -22.11
C PRO A 374 -24.75 -15.87 -20.85
N SER A 375 -23.42 -15.83 -20.93
CA SER A 375 -22.58 -15.35 -19.85
C SER A 375 -22.93 -13.90 -19.45
N VAL A 376 -22.62 -13.56 -18.20
CA VAL A 376 -22.80 -12.19 -17.68
C VAL A 376 -21.96 -11.20 -18.50
N PHE A 377 -20.78 -11.63 -18.94
CA PHE A 377 -19.87 -10.83 -19.78
C PHE A 377 -20.53 -10.46 -21.11
N LEU A 378 -21.08 -11.45 -21.81
CA LEU A 378 -21.74 -11.24 -23.09
C LEU A 378 -23.03 -10.43 -22.94
N THR A 379 -23.82 -10.74 -21.90
CA THR A 379 -25.06 -10.01 -21.60
C THR A 379 -24.79 -8.53 -21.35
N LEU A 380 -23.71 -8.19 -20.65
CA LEU A 380 -23.29 -6.82 -20.40
C LEU A 380 -22.96 -6.07 -21.70
N LEU A 381 -22.18 -6.68 -22.59
CA LEU A 381 -21.83 -6.08 -23.89
C LEU A 381 -23.06 -5.88 -24.77
N VAL A 382 -23.97 -6.85 -24.80
CA VAL A 382 -25.25 -6.74 -25.53
C VAL A 382 -26.10 -5.60 -24.98
N GLY A 383 -26.29 -5.52 -23.67
CA GLY A 383 -27.11 -4.49 -23.05
C GLY A 383 -26.53 -3.08 -23.17
N ALA A 384 -25.20 -2.97 -23.23
CA ALA A 384 -24.51 -1.70 -23.42
C ALA A 384 -24.39 -1.28 -24.90
N GLU A 385 -24.66 -2.19 -25.84
CA GLU A 385 -24.33 -2.06 -27.27
C GLU A 385 -22.89 -1.59 -27.53
N SER A 386 -21.96 -2.00 -26.67
CA SER A 386 -20.56 -1.53 -26.66
C SER A 386 -19.59 -2.71 -26.79
N GLY A 387 -18.46 -2.49 -27.46
CA GLY A 387 -17.39 -3.48 -27.61
C GLY A 387 -16.57 -3.68 -26.34
N ASN A 388 -16.63 -2.73 -25.38
CA ASN A 388 -15.95 -2.79 -24.10
C ASN A 388 -16.89 -2.43 -22.94
N ALA A 389 -16.67 -3.09 -21.81
CA ALA A 389 -17.43 -2.90 -20.57
C ALA A 389 -16.60 -3.40 -19.38
N ALA A 390 -17.05 -3.13 -18.15
CA ALA A 390 -16.35 -3.56 -16.95
C ALA A 390 -17.22 -4.45 -16.05
N VAL A 391 -16.64 -5.55 -15.57
CA VAL A 391 -17.24 -6.38 -14.53
C VAL A 391 -16.51 -6.14 -13.22
N ILE A 392 -17.24 -5.65 -12.22
CA ILE A 392 -16.74 -5.44 -10.87
C ILE A 392 -16.99 -6.72 -10.07
N LEU A 393 -15.93 -7.46 -9.74
CA LEU A 393 -15.99 -8.71 -8.98
C LEU A 393 -15.86 -8.41 -7.48
N ASP A 394 -16.98 -8.30 -6.77
CA ASP A 394 -16.97 -7.86 -5.37
C ASP A 394 -16.74 -9.02 -4.41
N GLU A 395 -15.80 -8.86 -3.48
CA GLU A 395 -15.37 -9.88 -2.51
C GLU A 395 -14.90 -11.19 -3.16
N LEU A 396 -14.04 -11.09 -4.18
CA LEU A 396 -13.50 -12.25 -4.89
C LEU A 396 -12.79 -13.24 -3.96
N ASP A 397 -12.18 -12.77 -2.86
CA ASP A 397 -11.54 -13.61 -1.85
C ASP A 397 -12.52 -14.57 -1.14
N LYS A 398 -13.82 -14.28 -1.20
CA LYS A 398 -14.91 -15.10 -0.63
C LYS A 398 -15.47 -16.12 -1.61
N ALA A 399 -15.09 -16.06 -2.88
CA ALA A 399 -15.46 -17.09 -3.84
C ALA A 399 -14.96 -18.47 -3.37
N PRO A 400 -15.76 -19.53 -3.45
CA PRO A 400 -15.31 -20.87 -3.08
C PRO A 400 -14.14 -21.32 -3.96
N PRO A 401 -13.23 -22.14 -3.40
CA PRO A 401 -12.12 -22.71 -4.17
C PRO A 401 -12.62 -23.62 -5.31
N PRO A 402 -11.79 -23.85 -6.35
CA PRO A 402 -12.11 -24.77 -7.45
C PRO A 402 -12.45 -26.18 -6.98
N GLY A 403 -13.30 -26.90 -7.72
CA GLY A 403 -13.56 -28.34 -7.50
C GLY A 403 -14.94 -28.72 -6.90
N GLY A 404 -15.91 -27.81 -6.87
CA GLY A 404 -17.31 -28.15 -6.56
C GLY A 404 -18.02 -28.88 -7.71
N HIS A 405 -19.04 -29.69 -7.39
CA HIS A 405 -19.78 -30.56 -8.34
C HIS A 405 -20.53 -29.80 -9.46
N ASN A 406 -20.63 -28.46 -9.40
CA ASN A 406 -21.35 -27.61 -10.38
C ASN A 406 -20.46 -26.52 -11.05
N GLY A 407 -19.14 -26.75 -11.09
CA GLY A 407 -18.17 -25.72 -11.50
C GLY A 407 -17.98 -24.64 -10.43
N SER A 408 -16.98 -23.77 -10.57
CA SER A 408 -16.78 -22.65 -9.64
C SER A 408 -16.73 -21.31 -10.37
N VAL A 409 -17.21 -20.27 -9.69
CA VAL A 409 -17.08 -18.89 -10.14
C VAL A 409 -15.62 -18.51 -10.40
N ARG A 410 -14.67 -19.08 -9.64
CA ARG A 410 -13.23 -18.84 -9.81
C ARG A 410 -12.72 -19.38 -11.14
N ASP A 411 -13.17 -20.57 -11.54
CA ASP A 411 -12.76 -21.19 -12.81
C ASP A 411 -13.34 -20.42 -14.01
N ALA A 412 -14.61 -19.99 -13.89
CA ALA A 412 -15.25 -19.14 -14.88
C ALA A 412 -14.52 -17.79 -15.05
N ILE A 413 -14.13 -17.16 -13.94
CA ILE A 413 -13.33 -15.92 -13.95
C ILE A 413 -11.95 -16.18 -14.54
N LEU A 414 -11.30 -17.30 -14.21
CA LEU A 414 -9.95 -17.62 -14.71
C LEU A 414 -9.93 -17.73 -16.24
N ALA A 415 -10.91 -18.40 -16.84
CA ALA A 415 -11.04 -18.52 -18.29
C ALA A 415 -11.14 -17.17 -18.99
N VAL A 416 -11.81 -16.20 -18.35
CA VAL A 416 -11.89 -14.83 -18.87
C VAL A 416 -10.65 -14.04 -18.47
N ALA A 417 -10.04 -14.22 -17.31
CA ALA A 417 -8.84 -13.49 -16.87
C ALA A 417 -7.65 -13.65 -17.83
N GLU A 418 -7.60 -14.76 -18.56
CA GLU A 418 -6.61 -15.06 -19.59
C GLU A 418 -6.78 -14.23 -20.88
N PRO A 419 -5.82 -13.37 -21.27
CA PRO A 419 -5.96 -12.56 -22.49
C PRO A 419 -6.18 -13.37 -23.77
N THR A 420 -5.51 -14.51 -23.90
CA THR A 420 -5.61 -15.38 -25.09
C THR A 420 -6.97 -16.06 -25.16
N SER A 421 -7.42 -16.66 -24.06
CA SER A 421 -8.72 -17.34 -24.01
C SER A 421 -9.90 -16.35 -24.11
N ARG A 422 -9.76 -15.13 -23.58
CA ARG A 422 -10.80 -14.09 -23.65
C ARG A 422 -11.13 -13.66 -25.08
N ARG A 423 -10.17 -13.67 -26.01
CA ARG A 423 -10.38 -13.31 -27.44
C ARG A 423 -11.20 -14.36 -28.21
N ALA A 424 -11.23 -15.59 -27.72
CA ALA A 424 -11.94 -16.70 -28.33
C ALA A 424 -12.68 -17.50 -27.25
N TYR A 425 -13.48 -16.81 -26.45
CA TYR A 425 -14.18 -17.38 -25.32
C TYR A 425 -15.39 -18.20 -25.78
N TRP A 426 -15.49 -19.45 -25.35
CA TRP A 426 -16.67 -20.28 -25.64
C TRP A 426 -17.79 -20.00 -24.64
N ASP A 427 -18.86 -19.35 -25.10
CA ASP A 427 -20.04 -19.07 -24.28
C ASP A 427 -20.99 -20.28 -24.32
N VAL A 428 -21.18 -20.93 -23.16
CA VAL A 428 -21.98 -22.16 -23.04
C VAL A 428 -23.47 -21.94 -23.24
N GLY A 429 -23.96 -20.71 -23.05
CA GLY A 429 -25.38 -20.38 -23.18
C GLY A 429 -25.84 -20.23 -24.62
N ILE A 430 -24.94 -19.83 -25.52
CA ILE A 430 -25.21 -19.73 -26.96
C ILE A 430 -24.43 -20.72 -27.82
N GLU A 431 -23.58 -21.54 -27.18
CA GLU A 431 -22.71 -22.55 -27.80
C GLU A 431 -21.89 -21.99 -28.97
N GLN A 432 -21.31 -20.80 -28.77
CA GLN A 432 -20.53 -20.09 -29.77
C GLN A 432 -19.33 -19.39 -29.15
N THR A 433 -18.29 -19.19 -29.96
CA THR A 433 -17.12 -18.41 -29.59
C THR A 433 -17.39 -16.91 -29.74
N VAL A 434 -17.05 -16.15 -28.69
CA VAL A 434 -17.16 -14.70 -28.64
C VAL A 434 -15.82 -14.05 -28.27
N ASP A 435 -15.61 -12.82 -28.76
CA ASP A 435 -14.47 -11.99 -28.39
C ASP A 435 -14.85 -11.09 -27.21
N LEU A 436 -14.35 -11.44 -26.02
CA LEU A 436 -14.54 -10.68 -24.79
C LEU A 436 -13.36 -9.75 -24.50
N SER A 437 -12.42 -9.53 -25.42
CA SER A 437 -11.17 -8.79 -25.15
C SER A 437 -11.36 -7.33 -24.70
N GLY A 438 -12.52 -6.74 -24.99
CA GLY A 438 -12.93 -5.43 -24.47
C GLY A 438 -13.47 -5.44 -23.02
N VAL A 439 -13.66 -6.61 -22.41
CA VAL A 439 -14.13 -6.71 -21.01
C VAL A 439 -12.98 -6.43 -20.05
N THR A 440 -13.18 -5.49 -19.14
CA THR A 440 -12.28 -5.21 -18.01
C THR A 440 -12.76 -5.94 -16.75
N LEU A 441 -11.85 -6.61 -16.03
CA LEU A 441 -12.16 -7.22 -14.73
C LEU A 441 -11.55 -6.39 -13.60
N LEU A 442 -12.40 -5.86 -12.72
CA LEU A 442 -11.97 -5.10 -11.54
C LEU A 442 -12.50 -5.78 -10.28
N ALA A 443 -11.62 -6.43 -9.54
CA ALA A 443 -11.99 -7.20 -8.35
C ALA A 443 -11.75 -6.43 -7.05
N THR A 444 -12.50 -6.77 -6.01
CA THR A 444 -12.21 -6.36 -4.63
C THR A 444 -11.94 -7.60 -3.77
N ALA A 445 -11.04 -7.47 -2.79
CA ALA A 445 -10.72 -8.53 -1.86
C ALA A 445 -10.35 -7.97 -0.48
N ASN A 446 -10.76 -8.66 0.57
CA ASN A 446 -10.34 -8.28 1.93
C ASN A 446 -8.95 -8.79 2.30
N ALA A 447 -8.50 -9.85 1.64
CA ALA A 447 -7.19 -10.48 1.82
C ALA A 447 -6.75 -11.10 0.48
N ILE A 448 -5.45 -11.08 0.17
CA ILE A 448 -4.93 -11.66 -1.08
C ILE A 448 -4.68 -13.16 -0.94
N GLU A 449 -4.47 -13.66 0.28
CA GLU A 449 -4.14 -15.06 0.59
C GLU A 449 -5.12 -16.05 -0.06
N PRO A 450 -6.46 -15.84 -0.01
CA PRO A 450 -7.39 -16.78 -0.62
C PRO A 450 -7.33 -16.83 -2.15
N LEU A 451 -6.71 -15.84 -2.80
CA LEU A 451 -6.60 -15.71 -4.26
C LEU A 451 -5.25 -16.16 -4.80
N ARG A 452 -4.27 -16.48 -3.94
CA ARG A 452 -2.94 -16.95 -4.36
C ARG A 452 -3.05 -18.21 -5.24
N GLY A 453 -2.17 -18.32 -6.23
CA GLY A 453 -2.21 -19.34 -7.28
C GLY A 453 -2.74 -18.78 -8.61
N ALA A 454 -3.44 -19.61 -9.38
CA ALA A 454 -3.79 -19.31 -10.77
C ALA A 454 -4.57 -18.01 -10.99
N LEU A 455 -5.44 -17.61 -10.05
CA LEU A 455 -6.14 -16.32 -10.13
C LEU A 455 -5.22 -15.15 -9.78
N GLY A 456 -4.45 -15.24 -8.70
CA GLY A 456 -3.54 -14.19 -8.27
C GLY A 456 -2.54 -13.77 -9.36
N ASP A 457 -2.02 -14.72 -10.12
CA ASP A 457 -1.06 -14.46 -11.21
C ASP A 457 -1.67 -13.68 -12.38
N ARG A 458 -3.01 -13.59 -12.46
CA ARG A 458 -3.75 -12.94 -13.54
C ARG A 458 -4.35 -11.59 -13.14
N PHE A 459 -4.14 -11.15 -11.91
CA PHE A 459 -4.60 -9.86 -11.41
C PHE A 459 -3.44 -9.05 -10.86
N VAL A 460 -3.37 -7.77 -11.25
CA VAL A 460 -2.48 -6.82 -10.59
C VAL A 460 -3.08 -6.48 -9.23
N THR A 461 -2.34 -6.80 -8.17
CA THR A 461 -2.75 -6.46 -6.80
C THR A 461 -2.46 -4.99 -6.50
N VAL A 462 -3.48 -4.27 -6.05
CA VAL A 462 -3.39 -2.87 -5.65
C VAL A 462 -3.89 -2.72 -4.21
N PRO A 463 -3.01 -2.42 -3.23
CA PRO A 463 -3.40 -2.27 -1.85
C PRO A 463 -4.14 -0.94 -1.62
N ILE A 464 -5.23 -0.99 -0.84
CA ILE A 464 -6.02 0.17 -0.43
C ILE A 464 -5.89 0.35 1.09
N PRO A 465 -5.20 1.40 1.57
CA PRO A 465 -5.05 1.65 3.00
C PRO A 465 -6.38 2.13 3.61
N TYR A 466 -6.46 2.11 4.94
CA TYR A 466 -7.54 2.82 5.61
C TYR A 466 -7.36 4.34 5.47
N PRO A 467 -8.47 5.10 5.39
CA PRO A 467 -8.40 6.54 5.55
C PRO A 467 -7.90 6.94 6.94
N ARG A 468 -7.19 8.05 6.98
CA ARG A 468 -6.68 8.71 8.18
C ARG A 468 -7.73 9.70 8.70
N ARG A 469 -7.53 10.18 9.93
CA ARG A 469 -8.38 11.22 10.52
C ARG A 469 -8.55 12.46 9.63
N GLN A 470 -7.46 12.91 9.00
CA GLN A 470 -7.47 14.10 8.14
C GLN A 470 -8.38 13.96 6.91
N ASP A 471 -8.69 12.73 6.50
CA ASP A 471 -9.54 12.45 5.34
C ASP A 471 -11.04 12.54 5.70
N MET A 472 -11.37 12.67 6.99
CA MET A 472 -12.75 12.74 7.51
C MET A 472 -13.63 13.77 6.80
N PRO A 473 -13.21 15.02 6.53
CA PRO A 473 -14.08 16.02 5.89
C PRO A 473 -14.53 15.59 4.49
N VAL A 474 -13.64 14.95 3.73
CA VAL A 474 -13.94 14.43 2.38
C VAL A 474 -14.90 13.25 2.47
N ILE A 475 -14.66 12.34 3.41
CA ILE A 475 -15.53 11.16 3.62
C ILE A 475 -16.94 11.57 4.05
N VAL A 476 -17.06 12.51 4.99
CA VAL A 476 -18.35 13.05 5.45
C VAL A 476 -19.10 13.70 4.30
N ARG A 477 -18.42 14.51 3.49
CA ARG A 477 -19.02 15.12 2.28
C ARG A 477 -19.56 14.04 1.34
N GLY A 478 -18.76 13.04 1.01
CA GLY A 478 -19.19 11.94 0.14
C GLY A 478 -20.37 11.13 0.72
N ILE A 479 -20.43 10.93 2.04
CA ILE A 479 -21.59 10.29 2.68
C ILE A 479 -22.84 11.16 2.52
N LEU A 480 -22.76 12.45 2.81
CA LEU A 480 -23.89 13.37 2.68
C LEU A 480 -24.37 13.48 1.23
N ASP A 481 -23.46 13.52 0.27
CA ASP A 481 -23.79 13.54 -1.16
C ASP A 481 -24.50 12.26 -1.59
N GLY A 482 -24.07 11.10 -1.08
CA GLY A 482 -24.80 9.84 -1.26
C GLY A 482 -26.22 9.90 -0.70
N MET A 483 -26.38 10.38 0.53
CA MET A 483 -27.72 10.53 1.14
C MET A 483 -28.60 11.52 0.36
N ARG A 484 -28.03 12.62 -0.16
CA ARG A 484 -28.74 13.60 -1.00
C ARG A 484 -29.30 12.98 -2.27
N GLY A 485 -28.59 12.01 -2.85
CA GLY A 485 -29.04 11.28 -4.03
C GLY A 485 -30.20 10.32 -3.77
N GLU A 486 -30.42 9.91 -2.52
CA GLU A 486 -31.48 8.97 -2.13
C GLU A 486 -32.79 9.66 -1.74
N VAL A 487 -32.77 10.97 -1.48
CA VAL A 487 -33.95 11.75 -1.07
C VAL A 487 -34.55 12.52 -2.25
N SER A 488 -35.88 12.68 -2.24
CA SER A 488 -36.61 13.38 -3.30
C SER A 488 -36.26 14.87 -3.42
N ASP A 489 -35.85 15.51 -2.31
CA ASP A 489 -35.38 16.89 -2.28
C ASP A 489 -34.02 16.95 -1.55
N PRO A 490 -32.91 17.16 -2.27
CA PRO A 490 -31.57 17.18 -1.68
C PRO A 490 -31.35 18.26 -0.61
N ARG A 491 -32.19 19.31 -0.59
CA ARG A 491 -32.04 20.45 0.35
C ARG A 491 -32.28 20.06 1.80
N TRP A 492 -32.96 18.94 2.05
CA TRP A 492 -33.19 18.41 3.39
C TRP A 492 -31.92 17.89 4.06
N ILE A 493 -30.85 17.67 3.28
CA ILE A 493 -29.57 17.17 3.78
C ILE A 493 -28.52 18.29 3.63
N GLY A 494 -28.53 19.21 4.59
CA GLY A 494 -27.50 20.25 4.71
C GLY A 494 -26.14 19.69 5.13
N ASN A 495 -25.07 20.45 4.89
CA ASN A 495 -23.75 20.13 5.43
C ASN A 495 -23.79 20.07 6.96
N LEU A 496 -22.83 19.36 7.57
CA LEU A 496 -22.68 19.38 9.02
C LEU A 496 -22.20 20.75 9.50
N ASP A 497 -22.75 21.24 10.61
CA ASP A 497 -22.25 22.43 11.30
C ASP A 497 -20.99 22.12 12.13
N ALA A 498 -20.43 23.13 12.79
CA ALA A 498 -19.21 22.98 13.59
C ALA A 498 -19.39 22.04 14.80
N SER A 499 -20.56 22.02 15.43
CA SER A 499 -20.87 21.18 16.60
C SER A 499 -21.06 19.71 16.19
N GLU A 500 -21.79 19.48 15.10
CA GLU A 500 -21.97 18.15 14.51
C GLU A 500 -20.63 17.60 14.02
N THR A 501 -19.80 18.42 13.37
CA THR A 501 -18.44 18.03 12.95
C THR A 501 -17.55 17.72 14.15
N ALA A 502 -17.63 18.51 15.23
CA ALA A 502 -16.89 18.25 16.47
C ALA A 502 -17.32 16.94 17.15
N SER A 503 -18.60 16.56 17.05
CA SER A 503 -19.11 15.29 17.58
C SER A 503 -18.49 14.06 16.89
N LEU A 504 -17.99 14.22 15.66
CA LEU A 504 -17.27 13.17 14.93
C LEU A 504 -15.78 13.06 15.32
N ALA A 505 -15.28 13.93 16.20
CA ALA A 505 -13.87 13.96 16.62
C ALA A 505 -13.39 12.68 17.31
N GLY A 506 -14.29 11.77 17.71
CA GLY A 506 -13.91 10.44 18.21
C GLY A 506 -13.35 9.51 17.14
N TRP A 507 -13.61 9.76 15.85
CA TRP A 507 -13.08 8.94 14.75
C TRP A 507 -11.60 9.28 14.50
N ARG A 508 -10.72 8.28 14.68
CA ARG A 508 -9.26 8.44 14.57
C ARG A 508 -8.68 8.01 13.22
N GLY A 509 -9.54 7.65 12.26
CA GLY A 509 -9.16 6.93 11.04
C GLY A 509 -9.61 5.47 11.10
N GLY A 510 -9.36 4.71 10.04
CA GLY A 510 -9.76 3.31 9.95
C GLY A 510 -11.00 3.10 9.09
N SER A 511 -11.89 2.21 9.51
CA SER A 511 -13.08 1.88 8.71
C SER A 511 -14.01 3.09 8.54
N ILE A 512 -14.55 3.25 7.34
CA ILE A 512 -15.56 4.28 6.99
C ILE A 512 -16.94 3.91 7.55
N ARG A 513 -17.22 2.61 7.80
CA ARG A 513 -18.56 2.15 8.22
C ARG A 513 -19.04 2.76 9.55
N PRO A 514 -18.23 2.87 10.62
CA PRO A 514 -18.62 3.58 11.84
C PRO A 514 -18.88 5.07 11.60
N LEU A 515 -18.03 5.73 10.79
CA LEU A 515 -18.19 7.15 10.47
C LEU A 515 -19.49 7.41 9.71
N ARG A 516 -19.80 6.57 8.70
CA ARG A 516 -21.08 6.59 7.98
C ARG A 516 -22.28 6.50 8.92
N ARG A 517 -22.30 5.50 9.81
CA ARG A 517 -23.38 5.34 10.79
C ARG A 517 -23.52 6.56 11.71
N ALA A 518 -22.41 7.17 12.11
CA ALA A 518 -22.43 8.38 12.95
C ALA A 518 -23.02 9.58 12.19
N VAL A 519 -22.62 9.79 10.93
CA VAL A 519 -23.18 10.85 10.07
C VAL A 519 -24.66 10.65 9.81
N GLU A 520 -25.07 9.43 9.44
CA GLU A 520 -26.49 9.08 9.23
C GLU A 520 -27.32 9.34 10.49
N HIS A 521 -26.79 8.98 11.67
CA HIS A 521 -27.45 9.25 12.94
C HIS A 521 -27.57 10.75 13.24
N LEU A 522 -26.50 11.54 13.02
CA LEU A 522 -26.54 13.00 13.20
C LEU A 522 -27.58 13.66 12.30
N VAL A 523 -27.61 13.29 11.01
CA VAL A 523 -28.63 13.80 10.08
C VAL A 523 -30.03 13.38 10.52
N GLY A 524 -30.21 12.14 10.99
CA GLY A 524 -31.48 11.67 11.53
C GLY A 524 -31.96 12.42 12.78
N LEU A 525 -31.04 12.90 13.64
CA LEU A 525 -31.38 13.69 14.83
C LEU A 525 -31.96 15.08 14.48
N ARG A 526 -31.63 15.64 13.31
CA ARG A 526 -32.20 16.93 12.85
C ARG A 526 -33.73 16.89 12.69
N SER A 527 -34.28 15.71 12.44
CA SER A 527 -35.73 15.47 12.38
C SER A 527 -36.39 15.28 13.74
N ASP A 528 -35.63 15.12 14.83
CA ASP A 528 -36.17 14.95 16.18
C ASP A 528 -36.42 16.30 16.85
N ARG A 529 -37.70 16.62 17.08
CA ARG A 529 -38.16 17.89 17.68
C ARG A 529 -37.56 18.19 19.06
N ARG A 530 -37.00 17.19 19.76
CA ARG A 530 -36.37 17.36 21.08
C ARG A 530 -35.01 18.07 21.02
N PHE A 531 -34.36 18.12 19.86
CA PHE A 531 -33.04 18.72 19.66
C PHE A 531 -33.07 20.00 18.81
N ALA A 532 -34.27 20.52 18.50
CA ALA A 532 -34.48 21.69 17.65
C ALA A 532 -34.39 23.05 18.38
N HIS A 533 -33.83 23.09 19.59
CA HIS A 533 -33.70 24.31 20.42
C HIS A 533 -32.33 24.47 21.03
#